data_AF-A0A1S8AA58-F1
#
_entry.id   AF-A0A1S8AA58-F1
#
_cell.length_a   1.000
_cell.length_b   1.000
_cell.length_c   1.000
_cell.angle_alpha   90.00
_cell.angle_beta   90.00
_cell.angle_gamma   90.00
#
_symmetry.space_group_name_H-M   'P 1'
#
loop_
_entity.id
_entity.type
_entity.pdbx_description
1 polymer ?
#
loop_
_entity_poly.entity_id
_entity_poly.type
_entity_poly.pdbx_seq_one_letter_code
_entity_poly.pdbx_strand_id
1 'polypeptide(L)'
;MGLKSTFGTSKSVSLAAPASYWYLQAFPIKEIGAKVDYIVYLTYDLHGQWDYGNPWTSPGCMTGNCLRSHVNLTETKDALSLITKAGVPSNKIVVGVASYGRSFKMATAGCSGPSCKFTGSPRESNAAKGRCTGTNGYLSDAEISEIIAHGRVNKQWVDADSNILVYNDTEWVAYMGPTIKKSREALYASYNFAGTSEWAVDLEEFFDNTGIDDSDLNYVAEIDENFYSQCIGQFKTLDQLLEKKGSTPPNCIDQHLVEVEIEIMSAALAKYDDLIAGGYDRKFKVYEEYTKKQVPVLINAFMGSGRADDFFDCRESGYRQCCSGCRYDACTKNCDKSSSCTKDGYDTWDVTCPTVYANGPQGIDYFNTVVPNVTYTLTDEAGFYGAIGDDYGIDRDWVKFGDVDVKFHNGCQYAGEGVRECQQMYDDFFRNYPVPADEIKVFNPKESIEKSHGNFADLLDRLRLLREIGDLDALLSMTDVADAAAVPALTIENAIESMDMVVEEAEEIEELERQELIAGFLGGILFLIPFVGEGLEAGLVAIRAGLRIAEAAGEAALLAYSVVQDPDNAFEAIFSTLLGAGLGRGSWSKAANERRALGEEDSKKLGTIHDGLNKIDNIRGGGVCRL
;
A
#
# COMPACT_ATOMS: atom_id res chain seq x y z
N MET A 1 11.50 -47.90 -44.50
CA MET A 1 12.47 -47.10 -43.72
C MET A 1 11.70 -46.39 -42.63
N GLY A 2 12.14 -46.44 -41.36
CA GLY A 2 11.46 -45.79 -40.24
C GLY A 2 12.12 -44.46 -39.84
N LEU A 3 11.43 -43.64 -39.04
CA LEU A 3 11.93 -42.33 -38.59
C LEU A 3 13.32 -42.44 -37.92
N LYS A 4 13.48 -43.37 -36.97
CA LYS A 4 14.78 -43.59 -36.29
C LYS A 4 15.90 -44.01 -37.25
N SER A 5 15.62 -44.87 -38.23
CA SER A 5 16.64 -45.27 -39.22
C SER A 5 17.06 -44.14 -40.14
N THR A 6 16.20 -43.12 -40.31
CA THR A 6 16.49 -41.95 -41.14
C THR A 6 17.41 -40.97 -40.41
N PHE A 7 17.16 -40.73 -39.12
CA PHE A 7 17.97 -39.80 -38.33
C PHE A 7 19.21 -40.42 -37.68
N GLY A 8 19.27 -41.74 -37.56
CA GLY A 8 20.39 -42.44 -36.91
C GLY A 8 20.60 -41.95 -35.47
N THR A 9 21.82 -41.51 -35.17
CA THR A 9 22.21 -40.96 -33.86
C THR A 9 22.16 -39.43 -33.79
N SER A 10 21.83 -38.74 -34.90
CA SER A 10 21.84 -37.26 -34.95
C SER A 10 20.66 -36.62 -34.22
N LYS A 11 19.56 -37.35 -34.04
CA LYS A 11 18.35 -36.91 -33.33
C LYS A 11 17.81 -38.06 -32.47
N SER A 12 17.17 -37.69 -31.36
CA SER A 12 16.32 -38.60 -30.60
C SER A 12 14.95 -38.74 -31.28
N VAL A 13 14.37 -39.92 -31.17
CA VAL A 13 13.00 -40.23 -31.57
C VAL A 13 12.31 -40.84 -30.37
N SER A 14 11.26 -40.20 -29.90
CA SER A 14 10.42 -40.68 -28.80
C SER A 14 8.95 -40.62 -29.19
N LEU A 15 8.09 -41.12 -28.31
CA LEU A 15 6.64 -40.93 -28.39
C LEU A 15 6.04 -40.78 -26.99
N ALA A 16 4.88 -40.15 -26.93
CA ALA A 16 4.01 -40.20 -25.77
C ALA A 16 3.06 -41.41 -25.90
N ALA A 17 2.97 -42.26 -24.88
CA ALA A 17 2.12 -43.44 -24.86
C ALA A 17 1.11 -43.39 -23.70
N PRO A 18 -0.15 -43.79 -23.91
CA PRO A 18 -1.19 -43.76 -22.88
C PRO A 18 -0.97 -44.86 -21.84
N ALA A 19 -1.25 -44.56 -20.56
CA ALA A 19 -1.08 -45.50 -19.45
C ALA A 19 -2.19 -46.56 -19.31
N SER A 20 -3.33 -46.37 -20.00
CA SER A 20 -4.46 -47.30 -19.94
C SER A 20 -4.32 -48.45 -20.93
N TYR A 21 -4.58 -49.67 -20.45
CA TYR A 21 -4.65 -50.88 -21.29
C TYR A 21 -5.53 -50.70 -22.52
N TRP A 22 -6.71 -50.08 -22.35
CA TRP A 22 -7.70 -49.96 -23.42
C TRP A 22 -7.21 -49.15 -24.61
N TYR A 23 -6.36 -48.13 -24.35
CA TYR A 23 -5.73 -47.34 -25.39
C TYR A 23 -4.42 -47.96 -25.88
N LEU A 24 -3.62 -48.54 -24.97
CA LEU A 24 -2.30 -49.07 -25.30
C LEU A 24 -2.36 -50.37 -26.13
N GLN A 25 -3.40 -51.20 -25.96
CA GLN A 25 -3.50 -52.52 -26.61
C GLN A 25 -3.46 -52.49 -28.15
N ALA A 26 -3.78 -51.34 -28.77
CA ALA A 26 -3.74 -51.18 -30.23
C ALA A 26 -2.33 -50.91 -30.77
N PHE A 27 -1.36 -50.62 -29.90
CA PHE A 27 0.01 -50.29 -30.28
C PHE A 27 0.92 -51.52 -30.13
N PRO A 28 1.71 -51.89 -31.16
CA PRO A 28 2.78 -52.88 -31.04
C PRO A 28 3.95 -52.30 -30.22
N ILE A 29 3.70 -52.06 -28.93
CA ILE A 29 4.55 -51.21 -28.09
C ILE A 29 5.92 -51.82 -27.85
N LYS A 30 6.04 -53.15 -27.90
CA LYS A 30 7.30 -53.88 -27.86
C LYS A 30 8.17 -53.55 -29.08
N GLU A 31 7.61 -53.65 -30.28
CA GLU A 31 8.29 -53.37 -31.54
C GLU A 31 8.64 -51.89 -31.69
N ILE A 32 7.77 -51.01 -31.17
CA ILE A 32 8.01 -49.57 -31.12
C ILE A 32 9.14 -49.26 -30.13
N GLY A 33 9.06 -49.76 -28.90
CA GLY A 33 10.06 -49.58 -27.85
C GLY A 33 11.45 -50.08 -28.24
N ALA A 34 11.54 -51.11 -29.07
CA ALA A 34 12.82 -51.56 -29.64
C ALA A 34 13.46 -50.52 -30.58
N LYS A 35 12.67 -49.67 -31.24
CA LYS A 35 13.11 -48.73 -32.28
C LYS A 35 13.31 -47.30 -31.79
N VAL A 36 12.52 -46.84 -30.83
CA VAL A 36 12.63 -45.46 -30.31
C VAL A 36 13.72 -45.37 -29.23
N ASP A 37 14.21 -44.16 -28.98
CA ASP A 37 15.19 -43.90 -27.92
C ASP A 37 14.54 -44.04 -26.55
N TYR A 38 13.35 -43.46 -26.37
CA TYR A 38 12.55 -43.58 -25.15
C TYR A 38 11.05 -43.38 -25.43
N ILE A 39 10.22 -43.74 -24.45
CA ILE A 39 8.77 -43.55 -24.43
C ILE A 39 8.42 -42.68 -23.23
N VAL A 40 7.76 -41.55 -23.47
CA VAL A 40 7.12 -40.76 -22.42
C VAL A 40 5.80 -41.43 -22.10
N TYR A 41 5.67 -42.00 -20.92
CA TYR A 41 4.50 -42.77 -20.53
C TYR A 41 3.58 -41.93 -19.65
N LEU A 42 2.42 -41.57 -20.18
CA LEU A 42 1.51 -40.57 -19.62
C LEU A 42 0.74 -41.14 -18.42
N THR A 43 1.40 -41.26 -17.27
CA THR A 43 0.86 -41.82 -16.01
C THR A 43 0.13 -40.77 -15.14
N TYR A 44 -0.63 -39.92 -15.81
CA TYR A 44 -1.56 -38.94 -15.25
C TYR A 44 -2.86 -38.99 -16.07
N ASP A 45 -3.89 -38.25 -15.65
CA ASP A 45 -5.23 -38.34 -16.24
C ASP A 45 -5.84 -39.75 -16.14
N LEU A 46 -5.51 -40.46 -15.06
CA LEU A 46 -6.12 -41.77 -14.77
C LEU A 46 -7.62 -41.63 -14.47
N HIS A 47 -8.01 -40.47 -13.94
CA HIS A 47 -9.37 -40.10 -13.61
C HIS A 47 -9.64 -38.65 -13.99
N GLY A 48 -10.91 -38.33 -14.29
CA GLY A 48 -11.32 -36.97 -14.66
C GLY A 48 -12.83 -36.86 -14.85
N GLN A 49 -13.30 -35.69 -15.28
CA GLN A 49 -14.73 -35.41 -15.45
C GLN A 49 -15.42 -36.41 -16.41
N TRP A 50 -14.68 -36.91 -17.40
CA TRP A 50 -15.14 -37.90 -18.38
C TRP A 50 -15.56 -39.25 -17.77
N ASP A 51 -15.21 -39.53 -16.51
CA ASP A 51 -15.62 -40.75 -15.82
C ASP A 51 -17.11 -40.77 -15.47
N TYR A 52 -17.78 -39.60 -15.46
CA TYR A 52 -19.19 -39.49 -15.10
C TYR A 52 -20.05 -40.47 -15.91
N GLY A 53 -20.89 -41.24 -15.22
CA GLY A 53 -21.80 -42.20 -15.86
C GLY A 53 -21.13 -43.46 -16.43
N ASN A 54 -19.82 -43.64 -16.30
CA ASN A 54 -19.12 -44.84 -16.74
C ASN A 54 -18.88 -45.82 -15.57
N PRO A 55 -19.52 -47.00 -15.54
CA PRO A 55 -19.35 -47.96 -14.45
C PRO A 55 -17.98 -48.66 -14.45
N TRP A 56 -17.18 -48.49 -15.51
CA TRP A 56 -15.93 -49.23 -15.72
C TRP A 56 -14.66 -48.42 -15.41
N THR A 57 -14.80 -47.12 -15.15
CA THR A 57 -13.65 -46.23 -14.91
C THR A 57 -13.14 -46.32 -13.49
N SER A 58 -14.03 -46.52 -12.52
CA SER A 58 -13.71 -46.48 -11.09
C SER A 58 -14.23 -47.71 -10.36
N PRO A 59 -13.36 -48.61 -9.88
CA PRO A 59 -13.77 -49.75 -9.07
C PRO A 59 -14.64 -49.32 -7.88
N GLY A 60 -15.77 -49.99 -7.71
CA GLY A 60 -16.74 -49.69 -6.64
C GLY A 60 -17.59 -48.44 -6.86
N CYS A 61 -17.49 -47.77 -8.02
CA CYS A 61 -18.29 -46.59 -8.35
C CYS A 61 -19.18 -46.82 -9.58
N MET A 62 -20.37 -47.37 -9.37
CA MET A 62 -21.29 -47.73 -10.47
C MET A 62 -21.68 -46.53 -11.36
N THR A 63 -21.72 -45.33 -10.79
CA THR A 63 -22.06 -44.10 -11.52
C THR A 63 -20.85 -43.38 -12.08
N GLY A 64 -19.63 -43.91 -11.91
CA GLY A 64 -18.37 -43.37 -12.42
C GLY A 64 -17.93 -42.03 -11.82
N ASN A 65 -18.83 -41.30 -11.15
CA ASN A 65 -18.61 -39.95 -10.66
C ASN A 65 -18.09 -39.88 -9.22
N CYS A 66 -17.23 -40.82 -8.81
CA CYS A 66 -16.62 -40.78 -7.48
C CYS A 66 -15.34 -39.95 -7.51
N LEU A 67 -15.02 -39.28 -6.39
CA LEU A 67 -13.79 -38.49 -6.27
C LEU A 67 -12.57 -39.43 -6.29
N ARG A 68 -11.78 -39.33 -7.36
CA ARG A 68 -10.57 -40.13 -7.58
C ARG A 68 -9.42 -39.25 -8.03
N SER A 69 -8.22 -39.56 -7.58
CA SER A 69 -7.02 -38.83 -7.98
C SER A 69 -6.57 -39.25 -9.38
N HIS A 70 -6.35 -38.28 -10.26
CA HIS A 70 -5.81 -38.52 -11.60
C HIS A 70 -4.34 -38.97 -11.62
N VAL A 71 -3.67 -38.90 -10.47
CA VAL A 71 -2.26 -39.27 -10.29
C VAL A 71 -2.08 -40.37 -9.24
N ASN A 72 -3.09 -41.18 -8.93
CA ASN A 72 -3.00 -42.26 -7.92
C ASN A 72 -1.77 -43.18 -8.14
N LEU A 73 -0.89 -43.32 -7.13
CA LEU A 73 0.35 -44.09 -7.29
C LEU A 73 0.12 -45.60 -7.47
N THR A 74 -0.94 -46.15 -6.87
CA THR A 74 -1.25 -47.58 -7.00
C THR A 74 -1.55 -47.91 -8.46
N GLU A 75 -2.41 -47.12 -9.09
CA GLU A 75 -2.78 -47.27 -10.50
C GLU A 75 -1.61 -46.92 -11.44
N THR A 76 -0.78 -45.95 -11.04
CA THR A 76 0.48 -45.65 -11.74
C THR A 76 1.41 -46.87 -11.77
N LYS A 77 1.56 -47.58 -10.65
CA LYS A 77 2.37 -48.82 -10.58
C LYS A 77 1.80 -49.93 -11.45
N ASP A 78 0.47 -50.05 -11.52
CA ASP A 78 -0.19 -51.02 -12.41
C ASP A 78 0.07 -50.69 -13.89
N ALA A 79 0.00 -49.42 -14.27
CA ALA A 79 0.34 -48.98 -15.62
C ALA A 79 1.82 -49.25 -15.97
N LEU A 80 2.75 -49.00 -15.03
CA LEU A 80 4.18 -49.28 -15.23
C LEU A 80 4.47 -50.78 -15.35
N SER A 81 3.76 -51.60 -14.58
CA SER A 81 3.78 -53.07 -14.69
C SER A 81 3.25 -53.53 -16.05
N LEU A 82 2.21 -52.89 -16.57
CA LEU A 82 1.62 -53.22 -17.87
C LEU A 82 2.62 -53.04 -19.01
N ILE A 83 3.23 -51.86 -19.15
CA ILE A 83 4.13 -51.56 -20.28
C ILE A 83 5.42 -52.40 -20.24
N THR A 84 5.94 -52.68 -19.04
CA THR A 84 7.13 -53.53 -18.87
C THR A 84 6.82 -54.99 -19.17
N LYS A 85 5.66 -55.51 -18.73
CA LYS A 85 5.18 -56.85 -19.11
C LYS A 85 4.84 -56.98 -20.59
N ALA A 86 4.43 -55.89 -21.25
CA ALA A 86 4.26 -55.83 -22.69
C ALA A 86 5.59 -55.95 -23.47
N GLY A 87 6.73 -55.89 -22.77
CA GLY A 87 8.06 -56.18 -23.34
C GLY A 87 8.92 -54.95 -23.61
N VAL A 88 8.55 -53.77 -23.11
CA VAL A 88 9.39 -52.58 -23.17
C VAL A 88 10.38 -52.59 -21.99
N PRO A 89 11.69 -52.44 -22.23
CA PRO A 89 12.67 -52.31 -21.15
C PRO A 89 12.41 -51.07 -20.27
N SER A 90 12.52 -51.21 -18.94
CA SER A 90 12.30 -50.10 -18.00
C SER A 90 13.16 -48.87 -18.31
N ASN A 91 14.42 -49.09 -18.68
CA ASN A 91 15.37 -48.02 -19.02
C ASN A 91 15.09 -47.29 -20.34
N LYS A 92 13.95 -47.59 -21.01
CA LYS A 92 13.41 -46.83 -22.14
C LYS A 92 12.13 -46.07 -21.80
N ILE A 93 11.63 -46.18 -20.58
CA ILE A 93 10.37 -45.55 -20.17
C ILE A 93 10.70 -44.35 -19.30
N VAL A 94 10.24 -43.18 -19.74
CA VAL A 94 10.25 -41.92 -19.00
C VAL A 94 8.86 -41.74 -18.41
N VAL A 95 8.73 -41.73 -17.09
CA VAL A 95 7.44 -41.76 -16.38
C VAL A 95 6.84 -40.36 -16.28
N GLY A 96 5.58 -40.20 -16.69
CA GLY A 96 4.89 -38.91 -16.65
C GLY A 96 4.52 -38.47 -15.24
N VAL A 97 4.86 -37.23 -14.88
CA VAL A 97 4.38 -36.50 -13.70
C VAL A 97 3.62 -35.25 -14.15
N ALA A 98 2.69 -34.76 -13.32
CA ALA A 98 1.77 -33.69 -13.69
C ALA A 98 1.99 -32.46 -12.81
N SER A 99 1.99 -31.28 -13.43
CA SER A 99 2.04 -29.96 -12.81
C SER A 99 0.68 -29.29 -12.76
N TYR A 100 -0.36 -30.12 -12.71
CA TYR A 100 -1.74 -29.70 -12.67
C TYR A 100 -2.54 -30.71 -11.87
N GLY A 101 -3.72 -30.28 -11.42
CA GLY A 101 -4.73 -31.12 -10.82
C GLY A 101 -5.96 -31.28 -11.70
N ARG A 102 -6.64 -32.43 -11.52
CA ARG A 102 -8.02 -32.59 -11.98
C ARG A 102 -8.97 -32.22 -10.84
N SER A 103 -9.84 -31.25 -11.11
CA SER A 103 -10.79 -30.72 -10.13
C SER A 103 -12.21 -31.20 -10.37
N PHE A 104 -13.01 -31.21 -9.31
CA PHE A 104 -14.37 -31.71 -9.29
C PHE A 104 -15.25 -30.86 -8.38
N LYS A 105 -16.49 -30.60 -8.82
CA LYS A 105 -17.53 -30.05 -7.95
C LYS A 105 -18.18 -31.17 -7.15
N MET A 106 -17.89 -31.24 -5.85
CA MET A 106 -18.50 -32.21 -4.95
C MET A 106 -20.02 -32.06 -4.91
N ALA A 107 -20.73 -33.18 -4.92
CA ALA A 107 -22.19 -33.22 -4.82
C ALA A 107 -22.71 -32.85 -3.43
N THR A 108 -21.86 -32.93 -2.40
CA THR A 108 -22.24 -32.64 -1.01
C THR A 108 -21.03 -32.09 -0.27
N ALA A 109 -21.16 -30.89 0.29
CA ALA A 109 -20.13 -30.27 1.11
C ALA A 109 -19.76 -31.19 2.29
N GLY A 110 -18.47 -31.27 2.61
CA GLY A 110 -17.96 -32.16 3.67
C GLY A 110 -17.84 -33.65 3.30
N CYS A 111 -18.40 -34.10 2.17
CA CYS A 111 -18.17 -35.46 1.66
C CYS A 111 -16.97 -35.45 0.69
N SER A 112 -15.78 -35.73 1.21
CA SER A 112 -14.53 -35.66 0.43
C SER A 112 -13.78 -36.99 0.30
N GLY A 113 -14.42 -38.11 0.65
CA GLY A 113 -13.83 -39.45 0.57
C GLY A 113 -14.01 -40.14 -0.79
N PRO A 114 -13.39 -41.31 -1.01
CA PRO A 114 -13.36 -42.00 -2.31
C PRO A 114 -14.73 -42.53 -2.79
N SER A 115 -15.74 -42.59 -1.91
CA SER A 115 -17.12 -42.93 -2.25
C SER A 115 -18.01 -41.70 -2.45
N CYS A 116 -17.49 -40.51 -2.16
CA CYS A 116 -18.20 -39.25 -2.39
C CYS A 116 -18.21 -38.92 -3.86
N LYS A 117 -19.27 -38.20 -4.27
CA LYS A 117 -19.57 -37.99 -5.69
C LYS A 117 -19.28 -36.57 -6.13
N PHE A 118 -18.97 -36.41 -7.41
CA PHE A 118 -18.93 -35.13 -8.10
C PHE A 118 -20.12 -34.95 -9.06
N THR A 119 -20.35 -33.70 -9.46
CA THR A 119 -21.48 -33.28 -10.33
C THR A 119 -21.01 -32.92 -11.74
N GLY A 120 -21.97 -32.67 -12.65
CA GLY A 120 -21.73 -32.35 -14.05
C GLY A 120 -22.11 -33.50 -14.98
N SER A 121 -21.45 -33.54 -16.13
CA SER A 121 -21.64 -34.58 -17.16
C SER A 121 -20.29 -35.08 -17.68
N PRO A 122 -20.22 -36.11 -18.53
CA PRO A 122 -18.94 -36.59 -19.08
C PRO A 122 -18.20 -35.55 -19.93
N ARG A 123 -18.88 -34.49 -20.40
CA ARG A 123 -18.30 -33.45 -21.27
C ARG A 123 -18.27 -32.07 -20.63
N GLU A 124 -18.82 -31.92 -19.43
CA GLU A 124 -18.99 -30.63 -18.79
C GLU A 124 -18.73 -30.79 -17.29
N SER A 125 -17.68 -30.13 -16.81
CA SER A 125 -17.37 -30.10 -15.38
C SER A 125 -18.06 -28.92 -14.71
N ASN A 126 -18.72 -29.20 -13.60
CA ASN A 126 -19.27 -28.15 -12.73
C ASN A 126 -18.22 -27.56 -11.78
N ALA A 127 -16.98 -28.07 -11.79
CA ALA A 127 -15.90 -27.53 -10.98
C ALA A 127 -15.56 -26.13 -11.45
N ALA A 128 -15.14 -25.25 -10.53
CA ALA A 128 -14.67 -23.93 -10.90
C ALA A 128 -13.46 -24.05 -11.85
N LYS A 129 -13.46 -23.23 -12.91
CA LYS A 129 -12.28 -23.07 -13.78
C LYS A 129 -11.23 -22.20 -13.08
N GLY A 130 -9.95 -22.49 -13.31
CA GLY A 130 -8.87 -21.60 -12.90
C GLY A 130 -8.86 -20.31 -13.70
N ARG A 131 -8.28 -19.25 -13.13
CA ARG A 131 -8.22 -17.92 -13.78
C ARG A 131 -7.36 -17.92 -15.05
N CYS A 132 -6.32 -18.75 -15.08
CA CYS A 132 -5.39 -18.87 -16.18
C CYS A 132 -5.74 -20.05 -17.08
N THR A 133 -5.98 -21.23 -16.49
CA THR A 133 -6.31 -22.45 -17.25
C THR A 133 -7.60 -22.34 -18.01
N GLY A 134 -8.52 -21.50 -17.54
CA GLY A 134 -9.76 -21.18 -18.24
C GLY A 134 -10.67 -22.40 -18.47
N THR A 135 -10.35 -23.55 -17.87
CA THR A 135 -10.94 -24.86 -18.17
C THR A 135 -11.53 -25.47 -16.91
N ASN A 136 -12.84 -25.75 -16.92
CA ASN A 136 -13.48 -26.40 -15.78
C ASN A 136 -12.94 -27.82 -15.57
N GLY A 137 -12.63 -28.16 -14.31
CA GLY A 137 -12.10 -29.48 -13.96
C GLY A 137 -10.59 -29.64 -14.14
N TYR A 138 -9.87 -28.54 -14.41
CA TYR A 138 -8.43 -28.50 -14.63
C TYR A 138 -7.85 -27.25 -13.96
N LEU A 139 -6.80 -27.41 -13.15
CA LEU A 139 -6.11 -26.31 -12.48
C LEU A 139 -4.60 -26.56 -12.54
N SER A 140 -3.83 -25.53 -12.87
CA SER A 140 -2.37 -25.56 -12.77
C SER A 140 -1.91 -25.67 -11.31
N ASP A 141 -0.70 -26.19 -11.07
CA ASP A 141 -0.09 -26.18 -9.72
C ASP A 141 0.09 -24.73 -9.22
N ALA A 142 0.33 -23.76 -10.11
CA ALA A 142 0.33 -22.33 -9.82
C ALA A 142 -1.00 -21.84 -9.22
N GLU A 143 -2.12 -22.11 -9.91
CA GLU A 143 -3.46 -21.75 -9.44
C GLU A 143 -3.84 -22.48 -8.14
N ILE A 144 -3.45 -23.76 -8.00
CA ILE A 144 -3.67 -24.52 -6.77
C ILE A 144 -2.90 -23.89 -5.61
N SER A 145 -1.66 -23.46 -5.83
CA SER A 145 -0.83 -22.79 -4.82
C SER A 145 -1.42 -21.44 -4.41
N GLU A 146 -1.94 -20.65 -5.36
CA GLU A 146 -2.68 -19.41 -5.08
C GLU A 146 -3.96 -19.68 -4.26
N ILE A 147 -4.73 -20.71 -4.59
CA ILE A 147 -5.92 -21.09 -3.80
C ILE A 147 -5.52 -21.48 -2.38
N ILE A 148 -4.37 -22.14 -2.20
CA ILE A 148 -3.86 -22.51 -0.88
C ILE A 148 -3.44 -21.28 -0.07
N ALA A 149 -2.80 -20.30 -0.72
CA ALA A 149 -2.29 -19.10 -0.08
C ALA A 149 -3.38 -18.06 0.24
N HIS A 150 -4.33 -17.87 -0.68
CA HIS A 150 -5.28 -16.75 -0.65
C HIS A 150 -6.75 -17.17 -0.69
N GLY A 151 -7.04 -18.43 -1.03
CA GLY A 151 -8.40 -18.94 -1.16
C GLY A 151 -9.02 -19.44 0.15
N ARG A 152 -10.33 -19.75 0.11
CA ARG A 152 -11.03 -20.38 1.23
C ARG A 152 -10.77 -21.89 1.24
N VAL A 153 -9.67 -22.30 1.85
CA VAL A 153 -9.30 -23.70 2.06
C VAL A 153 -10.16 -24.34 3.15
N ASN A 154 -10.83 -25.46 2.84
CA ASN A 154 -11.56 -26.25 3.82
C ASN A 154 -10.72 -27.41 4.38
N LYS A 155 -9.93 -28.08 3.53
CA LYS A 155 -9.15 -29.27 3.94
C LYS A 155 -8.02 -29.57 2.96
N GLN A 156 -6.86 -29.96 3.49
CA GLN A 156 -5.73 -30.50 2.71
C GLN A 156 -5.24 -31.82 3.34
N TRP A 157 -4.93 -32.81 2.51
CA TRP A 157 -4.31 -34.06 2.96
C TRP A 157 -3.62 -34.78 1.80
N VAL A 158 -2.86 -35.83 2.11
CA VAL A 158 -2.29 -36.75 1.12
C VAL A 158 -3.03 -38.08 1.20
N ASP A 159 -3.47 -38.60 0.05
CA ASP A 159 -4.06 -39.92 -0.07
C ASP A 159 -3.57 -40.61 -1.35
N ALA A 160 -3.30 -41.92 -1.27
CA ALA A 160 -2.72 -42.71 -2.36
C ALA A 160 -1.49 -42.05 -3.04
N ASP A 161 -0.67 -41.35 -2.25
CA ASP A 161 0.48 -40.56 -2.72
C ASP A 161 0.07 -39.47 -3.72
N SER A 162 -1.08 -38.83 -3.52
CA SER A 162 -1.57 -37.64 -4.23
C SER A 162 -1.93 -36.55 -3.22
N ASN A 163 -1.63 -35.29 -3.53
CA ASN A 163 -2.13 -34.16 -2.75
C ASN A 163 -3.61 -33.94 -3.08
N ILE A 164 -4.43 -33.76 -2.06
CA ILE A 164 -5.86 -33.49 -2.19
C ILE A 164 -6.19 -32.19 -1.45
N LEU A 165 -6.92 -31.30 -2.12
CA LEU A 165 -7.39 -30.03 -1.58
C LEU A 165 -8.91 -29.92 -1.77
N VAL A 166 -9.59 -29.49 -0.70
CA VAL A 166 -10.98 -29.05 -0.73
C VAL A 166 -11.03 -27.57 -0.40
N TYR A 167 -11.73 -26.80 -1.23
CA TYR A 167 -11.86 -25.35 -1.10
C TYR A 167 -13.27 -24.89 -1.50
N ASN A 168 -13.65 -23.68 -1.10
CA ASN A 168 -14.97 -23.10 -1.38
C ASN A 168 -16.15 -24.05 -1.07
N ASP A 169 -16.02 -24.80 0.02
CA ASP A 169 -16.94 -25.81 0.58
C ASP A 169 -17.22 -27.05 -0.29
N THR A 170 -17.08 -26.93 -1.61
CA THR A 170 -17.58 -27.90 -2.60
C THR A 170 -16.62 -28.13 -3.76
N GLU A 171 -15.52 -27.40 -3.88
CA GLU A 171 -14.49 -27.68 -4.88
C GLU A 171 -13.49 -28.67 -4.31
N TRP A 172 -13.08 -29.63 -5.12
CA TRP A 172 -12.12 -30.67 -4.76
C TRP A 172 -11.10 -30.79 -5.88
N VAL A 173 -9.82 -30.89 -5.57
CA VAL A 173 -8.76 -31.11 -6.57
C VAL A 173 -7.75 -32.12 -6.06
N ALA A 174 -7.34 -33.04 -6.94
CA ALA A 174 -6.20 -33.92 -6.73
C ALA A 174 -5.08 -33.53 -7.68
N TYR A 175 -3.88 -33.38 -7.13
CA TYR A 175 -2.69 -32.89 -7.84
C TYR A 175 -1.41 -33.50 -7.24
N MET A 176 -0.26 -33.12 -7.78
CA MET A 176 1.05 -33.60 -7.35
C MET A 176 1.95 -32.43 -6.94
N GLY A 177 2.04 -32.17 -5.64
CA GLY A 177 2.95 -31.14 -5.12
C GLY A 177 4.43 -31.56 -5.19
N PRO A 178 5.37 -30.61 -4.97
CA PRO A 178 6.81 -30.83 -5.14
C PRO A 178 7.37 -32.02 -4.34
N THR A 179 6.88 -32.22 -3.11
CA THR A 179 7.29 -33.34 -2.26
C THR A 179 6.94 -34.69 -2.86
N ILE A 180 5.76 -34.82 -3.48
CA ILE A 180 5.32 -36.06 -4.11
C ILE A 180 6.08 -36.28 -5.42
N LYS A 181 6.27 -35.25 -6.24
CA LYS A 181 7.10 -35.32 -7.47
C LYS A 181 8.48 -35.89 -7.15
N LYS A 182 9.18 -35.30 -6.18
CA LYS A 182 10.52 -35.75 -5.73
C LYS A 182 10.53 -37.18 -5.17
N SER A 183 9.53 -37.56 -4.39
CA SER A 183 9.38 -38.92 -3.86
C SER A 183 9.22 -39.94 -4.99
N ARG A 184 8.43 -39.59 -6.02
CA ARG A 184 8.17 -40.43 -7.18
C ARG A 184 9.37 -40.57 -8.10
N GLU A 185 10.13 -39.51 -8.32
CA GLU A 185 11.40 -39.58 -9.06
C GLU A 185 12.35 -40.62 -8.45
N ALA A 186 12.53 -40.59 -7.13
CA ALA A 186 13.36 -41.56 -6.42
C ALA A 186 12.80 -43.00 -6.55
N LEU A 187 11.49 -43.16 -6.46
CA LEU A 187 10.82 -44.45 -6.67
C LEU A 187 11.06 -44.97 -8.10
N TYR A 188 10.87 -44.14 -9.12
CA TYR A 188 11.03 -44.56 -10.51
C TYR A 188 12.48 -44.90 -10.84
N ALA A 189 13.43 -44.13 -10.31
CA ALA A 189 14.85 -44.46 -10.38
C ALA A 189 15.15 -45.83 -9.74
N SER A 190 14.55 -46.14 -8.58
CA SER A 190 14.73 -47.45 -7.91
C SER A 190 14.22 -48.65 -8.73
N TYR A 191 13.31 -48.41 -9.69
CA TYR A 191 12.79 -49.41 -10.62
C TYR A 191 13.54 -49.45 -11.97
N ASN A 192 14.65 -48.72 -12.09
CA ASN A 192 15.45 -48.58 -13.32
C ASN A 192 14.67 -48.00 -14.50
N PHE A 193 13.71 -47.10 -14.22
CA PHE A 193 13.11 -46.29 -15.28
C PHE A 193 14.09 -45.22 -15.78
N ALA A 194 13.90 -44.77 -17.02
CA ALA A 194 14.83 -43.85 -17.69
C ALA A 194 14.84 -42.44 -17.07
N GLY A 195 13.76 -42.06 -16.39
CA GLY A 195 13.58 -40.76 -15.74
C GLY A 195 12.11 -40.39 -15.63
N THR A 196 11.84 -39.11 -15.39
CA THR A 196 10.51 -38.50 -15.38
C THR A 196 10.33 -37.50 -16.53
N SER A 197 9.08 -37.29 -16.94
CA SER A 197 8.69 -36.22 -17.85
C SER A 197 7.57 -35.45 -17.19
N GLU A 198 7.74 -34.15 -17.06
CA GLU A 198 6.76 -33.27 -16.45
C GLU A 198 5.80 -32.72 -17.51
N TRP A 199 4.50 -32.71 -17.18
CA TRP A 199 3.47 -32.06 -17.96
C TRP A 199 2.70 -31.05 -17.09
N ALA A 200 2.88 -29.75 -17.25
CA ALA A 200 3.89 -29.10 -18.08
C ALA A 200 4.53 -27.96 -17.31
N VAL A 201 5.71 -27.54 -17.74
CA VAL A 201 6.56 -26.56 -17.04
C VAL A 201 5.86 -25.22 -16.85
N ASP A 202 5.00 -24.83 -17.79
CA ASP A 202 4.16 -23.62 -17.74
C ASP A 202 3.09 -23.64 -16.63
N LEU A 203 2.83 -24.80 -16.01
CA LEU A 203 1.79 -24.96 -15.00
C LEU A 203 2.33 -24.94 -13.56
N GLU A 204 3.65 -24.92 -13.38
CA GLU A 204 4.30 -25.06 -12.07
C GLU A 204 4.09 -23.83 -11.17
N GLU A 205 4.34 -22.64 -11.71
CA GLU A 205 4.30 -21.38 -10.97
C GLU A 205 3.84 -20.23 -11.88
N PHE A 206 3.38 -19.14 -11.26
CA PHE A 206 3.17 -17.91 -12.01
C PHE A 206 4.54 -17.31 -12.33
N PHE A 207 4.79 -17.06 -13.60
CA PHE A 207 5.97 -16.34 -14.01
C PHE A 207 5.75 -14.85 -13.83
N ASP A 208 6.45 -14.27 -12.86
CA ASP A 208 6.75 -12.84 -12.86
C ASP A 208 7.77 -12.57 -13.97
N ASN A 209 7.66 -11.43 -14.64
CA ASN A 209 8.47 -11.08 -15.82
C ASN A 209 9.95 -10.80 -15.49
N THR A 210 10.46 -11.34 -14.39
CA THR A 210 11.82 -11.11 -13.86
C THR A 210 12.59 -12.44 -13.77
N GLY A 211 13.27 -12.80 -14.86
CA GLY A 211 14.35 -13.80 -14.82
C GLY A 211 14.13 -15.04 -15.68
N ILE A 212 14.47 -14.94 -16.98
CA ILE A 212 14.87 -16.12 -17.75
C ILE A 212 16.40 -16.08 -17.81
N ASP A 213 17.04 -17.00 -17.09
CA ASP A 213 18.44 -17.39 -17.30
C ASP A 213 18.48 -18.26 -18.56
N ASP A 214 19.09 -17.72 -19.61
CA ASP A 214 19.19 -18.32 -20.93
C ASP A 214 20.15 -19.50 -20.91
N SER A 215 19.61 -20.71 -21.05
CA SER A 215 20.40 -21.88 -21.40
C SER A 215 19.70 -22.79 -22.40
N ASP A 216 19.39 -22.26 -23.60
CA ASP A 216 19.49 -23.10 -24.81
C ASP A 216 19.75 -22.27 -26.09
N LEU A 217 21.03 -22.14 -26.46
CA LEU A 217 21.57 -21.35 -27.59
C LEU A 217 21.17 -21.82 -29.01
N ASN A 218 20.14 -22.65 -29.19
CA ASN A 218 19.71 -23.11 -30.52
C ASN A 218 18.19 -23.25 -30.72
N TYR A 219 17.36 -22.69 -29.84
CA TYR A 219 15.94 -22.54 -30.14
C TYR A 219 15.71 -21.28 -30.99
N VAL A 220 15.48 -21.47 -32.29
CA VAL A 220 14.89 -20.42 -33.13
C VAL A 220 13.40 -20.72 -33.16
N ALA A 221 12.63 -20.04 -32.30
CA ALA A 221 11.18 -19.98 -32.43
C ALA A 221 10.85 -19.47 -33.85
N GLU A 222 9.86 -20.05 -34.52
CA GLU A 222 9.23 -19.33 -35.63
C GLU A 222 8.65 -18.05 -35.03
N ILE A 223 9.22 -16.91 -35.43
CA ILE A 223 8.71 -15.59 -35.09
C ILE A 223 7.39 -15.47 -35.85
N ASP A 224 6.28 -15.65 -35.15
CA ASP A 224 5.03 -15.05 -35.60
C ASP A 224 5.22 -13.53 -35.47
N GLU A 225 5.42 -12.87 -36.61
CA GLU A 225 5.60 -11.42 -36.72
C GLU A 225 4.39 -10.64 -36.18
N ASN A 226 3.28 -11.32 -35.85
CA ASN A 226 2.07 -10.75 -35.25
C ASN A 226 1.81 -11.20 -33.79
N PHE A 227 2.71 -11.97 -33.16
CA PHE A 227 2.54 -12.47 -31.79
C PHE A 227 2.47 -11.34 -30.75
N TYR A 228 3.23 -10.26 -31.00
CA TYR A 228 3.08 -8.98 -30.30
C TYR A 228 2.44 -8.01 -31.28
N SER A 229 1.11 -7.95 -31.29
CA SER A 229 0.43 -6.85 -31.99
C SER A 229 1.02 -5.52 -31.50
N GLN A 230 1.30 -4.61 -32.42
CA GLN A 230 1.80 -3.29 -32.08
C GLN A 230 0.88 -2.63 -31.04
N CYS A 231 1.48 -2.00 -30.04
CA CYS A 231 0.77 -1.26 -29.01
C CYS A 231 0.26 0.06 -29.60
N ILE A 232 -0.88 -0.03 -30.28
CA ILE A 232 -1.53 1.08 -30.97
C ILE A 232 -2.56 1.69 -30.03
N GLY A 233 -2.35 2.95 -29.66
CA GLY A 233 -3.23 3.71 -28.78
C GLY A 233 -2.45 4.82 -28.11
N GLN A 234 -3.13 5.91 -27.77
CA GLN A 234 -2.57 6.96 -26.91
C GLN A 234 -3.61 7.25 -25.85
N PHE A 235 -3.21 7.08 -24.59
CA PHE A 235 -4.05 7.25 -23.43
C PHE A 235 -3.40 8.30 -22.53
N LYS A 236 -4.19 9.25 -22.05
CA LYS A 236 -3.72 10.32 -21.16
C LYS A 236 -4.13 10.12 -19.71
N THR A 237 -5.13 9.27 -19.48
CA THR A 237 -5.68 9.03 -18.15
C THR A 237 -5.93 7.54 -17.92
N LEU A 238 -5.92 7.12 -16.65
CA LEU A 238 -6.23 5.73 -16.27
C LEU A 238 -7.65 5.35 -16.71
N ASP A 239 -8.61 6.27 -16.69
CA ASP A 239 -9.99 6.00 -17.11
C ASP A 239 -10.08 5.70 -18.61
N GLN A 240 -9.33 6.42 -19.46
CA GLN A 240 -9.28 6.13 -20.89
C GLN A 240 -8.73 4.73 -21.17
N LEU A 241 -7.70 4.31 -20.43
CA LEU A 241 -7.11 2.99 -20.56
C LEU A 241 -8.06 1.90 -20.01
N LEU A 242 -8.71 2.15 -18.87
CA LEU A 242 -9.68 1.24 -18.25
C LEU A 242 -10.86 0.96 -19.17
N GLU A 243 -11.40 1.96 -19.87
CA GLU A 243 -12.48 1.79 -20.85
C GLU A 243 -12.06 0.94 -22.05
N LYS A 244 -10.78 0.97 -22.41
CA LYS A 244 -10.23 0.29 -23.59
C LYS A 244 -9.53 -1.03 -23.29
N LYS A 245 -9.36 -1.40 -22.01
CA LYS A 245 -8.65 -2.61 -21.60
C LYS A 245 -9.11 -3.90 -22.28
N GLY A 246 -10.41 -4.02 -22.59
CA GLY A 246 -10.96 -5.21 -23.28
C GLY A 246 -10.60 -5.30 -24.77
N SER A 247 -10.14 -4.20 -25.37
CA SER A 247 -9.65 -4.11 -26.75
C SER A 247 -8.14 -3.92 -26.86
N THR A 248 -7.46 -3.64 -25.74
CA THR A 248 -6.00 -3.47 -25.68
C THR A 248 -5.33 -4.85 -25.61
N PRO A 249 -4.33 -5.14 -26.47
CA PRO A 249 -3.58 -6.38 -26.38
C PRO A 249 -2.94 -6.54 -24.99
N PRO A 250 -2.99 -7.74 -24.38
CA PRO A 250 -2.45 -7.94 -23.03
C PRO A 250 -0.98 -7.53 -22.88
N ASN A 251 -0.16 -7.75 -23.90
CA ASN A 251 1.26 -7.37 -23.92
C ASN A 251 1.49 -5.84 -23.94
N CYS A 252 0.45 -5.05 -24.21
CA CYS A 252 0.51 -3.59 -24.30
C CYS A 252 -0.03 -2.88 -23.07
N ILE A 253 -0.67 -3.61 -22.15
CA ILE A 253 -1.31 -3.00 -20.96
C ILE A 253 -0.29 -2.24 -20.12
N ASP A 254 0.84 -2.88 -19.79
CA ASP A 254 1.87 -2.25 -18.96
C ASP A 254 2.60 -1.11 -19.68
N GLN A 255 2.79 -1.24 -20.99
CA GLN A 255 3.36 -0.17 -21.80
C GLN A 255 2.48 1.09 -21.77
N HIS A 256 1.17 0.90 -21.95
CA HIS A 256 0.21 2.00 -21.89
C HIS A 256 0.01 2.53 -20.46
N LEU A 257 0.20 1.71 -19.42
CA LEU A 257 0.22 2.20 -18.04
C LEU A 257 1.39 3.15 -17.81
N VAL A 258 2.60 2.77 -18.22
CA VAL A 258 3.78 3.66 -18.13
C VAL A 258 3.54 4.96 -18.92
N GLU A 259 2.96 4.89 -20.12
CA GLU A 259 2.61 6.08 -20.91
C GLU A 259 1.61 6.99 -20.18
N VAL A 260 0.57 6.42 -19.57
CA VAL A 260 -0.42 7.17 -18.79
C VAL A 260 0.23 7.81 -17.56
N GLU A 261 1.10 7.09 -16.85
CA GLU A 261 1.83 7.62 -15.70
C GLU A 261 2.77 8.77 -16.09
N ILE A 262 3.43 8.68 -17.25
CA ILE A 262 4.20 9.78 -17.85
C ILE A 262 3.29 10.98 -18.13
N GLU A 263 2.10 10.78 -18.70
CA GLU A 263 1.17 11.87 -19.00
C GLU A 263 0.64 12.53 -17.71
N ILE A 264 0.31 11.73 -16.68
CA ILE A 264 -0.09 12.21 -15.35
C ILE A 264 1.01 13.10 -14.76
N MET A 265 2.25 12.60 -14.69
CA MET A 265 3.39 13.36 -14.17
C MET A 265 3.67 14.62 -15.01
N SER A 266 3.59 14.51 -16.34
CA SER A 266 3.83 15.65 -17.24
C SER A 266 2.80 16.76 -17.03
N ALA A 267 1.52 16.40 -16.92
CA ALA A 267 0.44 17.34 -16.68
C ALA A 267 0.56 17.99 -15.29
N ALA A 268 0.91 17.20 -14.28
CA ALA A 268 1.13 17.70 -12.92
C ALA A 268 2.28 18.71 -12.89
N LEU A 269 3.45 18.39 -13.44
CA LEU A 269 4.60 19.32 -13.46
C LEU A 269 4.34 20.59 -14.28
N ALA A 270 3.61 20.50 -15.40
CA ALA A 270 3.21 21.70 -16.14
C ALA A 270 2.30 22.61 -15.31
N LYS A 271 1.37 22.01 -14.56
CA LYS A 271 0.48 22.74 -13.64
C LYS A 271 1.25 23.38 -12.48
N TYR A 272 2.29 22.72 -12.01
CA TYR A 272 3.23 23.28 -11.03
C TYR A 272 3.96 24.51 -11.59
N ASP A 273 4.51 24.44 -12.80
CA ASP A 273 5.20 25.57 -13.44
C ASP A 273 4.28 26.79 -13.56
N ASP A 274 3.03 26.58 -14.00
CA ASP A 274 2.01 27.63 -14.07
C ASP A 274 1.71 28.24 -12.70
N LEU A 275 1.61 27.39 -11.67
CA LEU A 275 1.36 27.82 -10.30
C LEU A 275 2.53 28.67 -9.76
N ILE A 276 3.78 28.23 -9.92
CA ILE A 276 4.96 28.97 -9.45
C ILE A 276 5.13 30.29 -10.19
N ALA A 277 4.85 30.32 -11.50
CA ALA A 277 5.03 31.50 -12.34
C ALA A 277 4.13 32.69 -11.96
N GLY A 278 2.95 32.45 -11.36
CA GLY A 278 2.03 33.56 -11.06
C GLY A 278 0.99 33.36 -9.96
N GLY A 279 0.77 32.13 -9.47
CA GLY A 279 -0.23 31.83 -8.45
C GLY A 279 0.34 31.69 -7.03
N TYR A 280 1.54 31.13 -6.90
CA TYR A 280 2.11 30.71 -5.63
C TYR A 280 2.23 31.84 -4.61
N ASP A 281 2.91 32.95 -4.97
CA ASP A 281 3.20 34.02 -4.02
C ASP A 281 1.91 34.66 -3.46
N ARG A 282 0.85 34.72 -4.28
CA ARG A 282 -0.46 35.22 -3.86
C ARG A 282 -1.14 34.26 -2.89
N LYS A 283 -1.19 32.96 -3.23
CA LYS A 283 -1.80 31.93 -2.37
C LYS A 283 -1.02 31.77 -1.05
N PHE A 284 0.31 31.80 -1.12
CA PHE A 284 1.18 31.76 0.06
C PHE A 284 0.95 32.96 0.98
N LYS A 285 0.75 34.16 0.43
CA LYS A 285 0.43 35.35 1.23
C LYS A 285 -0.87 35.18 2.04
N VAL A 286 -1.88 34.53 1.46
CA VAL A 286 -3.14 34.23 2.20
C VAL A 286 -2.87 33.29 3.36
N TYR A 287 -2.06 32.26 3.15
CA TYR A 287 -1.61 31.38 4.22
C TYR A 287 -0.79 32.12 5.29
N GLU A 288 0.18 32.94 4.88
CA GLU A 288 1.02 33.72 5.79
C GLU A 288 0.17 34.61 6.70
N GLU A 289 -0.80 35.34 6.13
CA GLU A 289 -1.71 36.19 6.88
C GLU A 289 -2.60 35.40 7.84
N TYR A 290 -3.06 34.22 7.41
CA TYR A 290 -3.87 33.34 8.23
C TYR A 290 -3.08 32.75 9.40
N THR A 291 -1.88 32.21 9.16
CA THR A 291 -0.98 31.71 10.22
C THR A 291 -0.69 32.78 11.26
N LYS A 292 -0.37 34.01 10.84
CA LYS A 292 -0.12 35.15 11.76
C LYS A 292 -1.31 35.43 12.68
N LYS A 293 -2.55 35.30 12.18
CA LYS A 293 -3.77 35.48 12.98
C LYS A 293 -3.98 34.35 14.00
N GLN A 294 -3.51 33.14 13.69
CA GLN A 294 -3.66 31.96 14.56
C GLN A 294 -2.62 31.86 15.67
N VAL A 295 -1.41 32.43 15.49
CA VAL A 295 -0.36 32.42 16.53
C VAL A 295 -0.85 32.75 17.95
N PRO A 296 -1.56 33.88 18.20
CA PRO A 296 -2.09 34.16 19.54
C PRO A 296 -3.09 33.13 20.04
N VAL A 297 -3.93 32.56 19.14
CA VAL A 297 -4.92 31.54 19.49
C VAL A 297 -4.23 30.26 19.94
N LEU A 298 -3.20 29.83 19.20
CA LEU A 298 -2.44 28.61 19.49
C LEU A 298 -1.60 28.73 20.77
N ILE A 299 -0.97 29.89 21.00
CA ILE A 299 -0.26 30.15 22.27
C ILE A 299 -1.22 30.04 23.45
N ASN A 300 -2.39 30.69 23.35
CA ASN A 300 -3.41 30.64 24.38
C ASN A 300 -3.92 29.21 24.60
N ALA A 301 -4.16 28.46 23.52
CA ALA A 301 -4.61 27.07 23.59
C ALA A 301 -3.57 26.16 24.28
N PHE A 302 -2.28 26.33 23.99
CA PHE A 302 -1.21 25.61 24.68
C PHE A 302 -1.19 25.95 26.18
N MET A 303 -1.18 27.23 26.53
CA MET A 303 -1.16 27.67 27.93
C MET A 303 -2.43 27.23 28.68
N GLY A 304 -3.55 27.15 27.98
CA GLY A 304 -4.84 26.69 28.46
C GLY A 304 -5.04 25.18 28.52
N SER A 305 -4.11 24.39 27.97
CA SER A 305 -4.20 22.93 27.87
C SER A 305 -4.09 22.20 29.21
N GLY A 306 -3.67 22.91 30.27
CA GLY A 306 -3.31 22.33 31.57
C GLY A 306 -1.88 21.81 31.63
N ARG A 307 -1.09 21.96 30.56
CA ARG A 307 0.35 21.62 30.53
C ARG A 307 1.27 22.79 30.86
N ALA A 308 0.74 23.99 31.07
CA ALA A 308 1.56 25.14 31.45
C ALA A 308 2.36 24.89 32.74
N ASP A 309 1.80 24.17 33.70
CA ASP A 309 2.47 23.80 34.96
C ASP A 309 3.71 22.90 34.77
N ASP A 310 3.85 22.24 33.62
CA ASP A 310 5.04 21.44 33.32
C ASP A 310 6.28 22.32 33.10
N PHE A 311 6.07 23.59 32.72
CA PHE A 311 7.13 24.49 32.26
C PHE A 311 7.17 25.84 32.97
N PHE A 312 6.12 26.19 33.73
CA PHE A 312 5.99 27.46 34.41
C PHE A 312 5.61 27.30 35.88
N ASP A 313 6.26 28.09 36.73
CA ASP A 313 5.76 28.37 38.08
C ASP A 313 4.81 29.58 38.01
N CYS A 314 3.55 29.37 38.38
CA CYS A 314 2.52 30.40 38.38
C CYS A 314 2.24 30.91 39.80
N ARG A 315 2.28 32.24 39.97
CA ARG A 315 2.01 32.88 41.27
C ARG A 315 0.94 33.95 41.15
N GLU A 316 -0.12 33.82 41.93
CA GLU A 316 -1.20 34.79 41.95
C GLU A 316 -0.90 35.89 42.98
N SER A 317 -1.08 37.15 42.59
CA SER A 317 -0.95 38.32 43.44
C SER A 317 -2.33 38.93 43.69
N GLY A 318 -2.74 39.00 44.96
CA GLY A 318 -4.06 39.54 45.28
C GLY A 318 -4.25 39.76 46.77
N TYR A 319 -5.43 40.30 47.11
CA TYR A 319 -5.82 40.39 48.51
C TYR A 319 -6.25 39.01 49.01
N ARG A 320 -5.51 38.48 49.98
CA ARG A 320 -5.79 37.19 50.59
C ARG A 320 -6.38 37.40 51.99
N GLN A 321 -7.54 36.81 52.23
CA GLN A 321 -8.16 36.79 53.54
C GLN A 321 -7.90 35.44 54.21
N CYS A 322 -7.13 35.41 55.29
CA CYS A 322 -6.74 34.17 55.96
C CYS A 322 -7.84 33.69 56.91
N CYS A 323 -8.15 32.40 56.87
CA CYS A 323 -9.15 31.84 57.80
C CYS A 323 -8.73 31.97 59.27
N SER A 324 -7.43 32.07 59.54
CA SER A 324 -6.86 32.34 60.87
C SER A 324 -7.21 33.74 61.40
N GLY A 325 -7.50 34.70 60.51
CA GLY A 325 -7.89 36.08 60.84
C GLY A 325 -9.40 36.34 60.89
N CYS A 326 -10.22 35.36 60.49
CA CYS A 326 -11.67 35.53 60.37
C CYS A 326 -12.39 35.69 61.71
N ARG A 327 -13.20 36.75 61.84
CA ARG A 327 -14.00 37.06 63.05
C ARG A 327 -15.51 36.83 62.93
N TYR A 328 -15.99 36.54 61.72
CA TYR A 328 -17.42 36.37 61.42
C TYR A 328 -17.63 35.14 60.53
N ASP A 329 -18.80 34.50 60.65
CA ASP A 329 -19.12 33.26 59.94
C ASP A 329 -19.24 33.42 58.41
N ALA A 330 -19.41 34.66 57.93
CA ALA A 330 -19.34 34.99 56.52
C ALA A 330 -17.89 34.95 55.98
N CYS A 331 -16.90 35.22 56.82
CA CYS A 331 -15.47 35.22 56.46
C CYS A 331 -14.96 33.79 56.26
N THR A 332 -15.40 32.85 57.09
CA THR A 332 -14.95 31.45 57.07
C THR A 332 -15.34 30.67 55.81
N LYS A 333 -16.27 31.22 55.00
CA LYS A 333 -16.73 30.61 53.75
C LYS A 333 -15.79 30.84 52.56
N ASN A 334 -15.16 32.01 52.47
CA ASN A 334 -14.35 32.43 51.31
C ASN A 334 -12.90 32.78 51.66
N CYS A 335 -12.45 32.46 52.87
CA CYS A 335 -11.07 32.68 53.31
C CYS A 335 -10.13 31.54 52.87
N ASP A 336 -8.84 31.86 52.76
CA ASP A 336 -7.79 30.90 52.49
C ASP A 336 -7.42 30.09 53.75
N LYS A 337 -7.50 28.76 53.62
CA LYS A 337 -7.20 27.77 54.66
C LYS A 337 -5.75 27.27 54.58
N SER A 338 -4.98 27.69 53.58
CA SER A 338 -3.60 27.28 53.40
C SER A 338 -2.74 27.69 54.60
N SER A 339 -1.78 26.85 54.96
CA SER A 339 -0.81 27.15 56.01
C SER A 339 0.09 28.35 55.67
N SER A 340 0.14 28.73 54.39
CA SER A 340 0.86 29.91 53.89
C SER A 340 0.16 31.23 54.24
N CYS A 341 -1.15 31.23 54.50
CA CYS A 341 -1.90 32.43 54.83
C CYS A 341 -1.82 32.76 56.32
N THR A 342 -0.85 33.59 56.70
CA THR A 342 -0.59 33.94 58.11
C THR A 342 -1.21 35.26 58.57
N LYS A 343 -1.54 36.17 57.64
CA LYS A 343 -2.15 37.47 57.92
C LYS A 343 -2.93 37.98 56.71
N ASP A 344 -4.12 38.55 56.94
CA ASP A 344 -4.89 39.24 55.90
C ASP A 344 -4.07 40.37 55.26
N GLY A 345 -4.09 40.44 53.94
CA GLY A 345 -3.40 41.48 53.19
C GLY A 345 -3.16 41.12 51.73
N TYR A 346 -2.52 42.03 51.00
CA TYR A 346 -1.97 41.71 49.69
C TYR A 346 -0.76 40.79 49.87
N ASP A 347 -0.80 39.66 49.19
CA ASP A 347 0.27 38.67 49.22
C ASP A 347 0.41 38.02 47.84
N THR A 348 1.41 37.16 47.66
CA THR A 348 1.63 36.38 46.43
C THR A 348 1.85 34.92 46.78
N TRP A 349 1.15 34.03 46.08
CA TRP A 349 1.13 32.61 46.40
C TRP A 349 1.15 31.74 45.16
N ASP A 350 1.63 30.52 45.33
CA ASP A 350 1.73 29.56 44.23
C ASP A 350 0.34 29.03 43.88
N VAL A 351 0.04 29.00 42.59
CA VAL A 351 -1.21 28.50 42.02
C VAL A 351 -0.89 27.60 40.85
N THR A 352 -1.82 26.71 40.52
CA THR A 352 -1.82 26.05 39.22
C THR A 352 -1.97 27.10 38.12
N CYS A 353 -1.19 26.97 37.05
CA CYS A 353 -1.25 27.87 35.92
C CYS A 353 -2.67 27.96 35.35
N PRO A 354 -3.25 29.16 35.22
CA PRO A 354 -4.64 29.32 34.80
C PRO A 354 -4.92 28.76 33.40
N THR A 355 -5.98 27.95 33.28
CA THR A 355 -6.46 27.45 31.99
C THR A 355 -7.59 28.28 31.38
N VAL A 356 -8.12 29.25 32.14
CA VAL A 356 -9.30 30.05 31.78
C VAL A 356 -9.13 30.89 30.52
N TYR A 357 -7.89 31.14 30.09
CA TYR A 357 -7.59 31.96 28.90
C TYR A 357 -7.33 31.13 27.64
N ALA A 358 -7.65 29.82 27.63
CA ALA A 358 -7.39 28.91 26.51
C ALA A 358 -7.90 29.43 25.15
N ASN A 359 -9.05 30.09 25.15
CA ASN A 359 -9.70 30.63 23.96
C ASN A 359 -9.52 32.17 23.83
N GLY A 360 -8.52 32.72 24.51
CA GLY A 360 -8.29 34.16 24.60
C GLY A 360 -9.41 34.91 25.34
N PRO A 361 -9.46 36.25 25.20
CA PRO A 361 -10.37 37.09 25.97
C PRO A 361 -11.84 36.87 25.59
N GLN A 362 -12.12 36.54 24.32
CA GLN A 362 -13.47 36.30 23.83
C GLN A 362 -14.09 35.01 24.38
N GLY A 363 -13.26 34.08 24.84
CA GLY A 363 -13.69 32.79 25.37
C GLY A 363 -14.03 32.81 26.86
N ILE A 364 -13.83 33.93 27.56
CA ILE A 364 -14.10 34.04 28.99
C ILE A 364 -15.48 34.63 29.22
N ASP A 365 -16.30 33.91 29.98
CA ASP A 365 -17.50 34.49 30.60
C ASP A 365 -17.08 35.34 31.81
N TYR A 366 -16.72 36.60 31.57
CA TYR A 366 -16.23 37.51 32.61
C TYR A 366 -17.24 37.77 33.75
N PHE A 367 -18.51 37.41 33.57
CA PHE A 367 -19.53 37.54 34.62
C PHE A 367 -19.53 36.37 35.59
N ASN A 368 -19.18 35.17 35.12
CA ASN A 368 -19.28 33.94 35.90
C ASN A 368 -17.92 33.27 36.19
N THR A 369 -16.86 33.69 35.50
CA THR A 369 -15.51 33.16 35.65
C THR A 369 -14.64 34.09 36.47
N VAL A 370 -14.02 33.55 37.53
CA VAL A 370 -12.97 34.25 38.26
C VAL A 370 -11.68 34.15 37.46
N VAL A 371 -11.15 35.30 37.07
CA VAL A 371 -9.86 35.41 36.36
C VAL A 371 -8.82 35.85 37.39
N PRO A 372 -7.76 35.07 37.63
CA PRO A 372 -6.74 35.40 38.63
C PRO A 372 -5.72 36.40 38.07
N ASN A 373 -5.04 37.13 38.95
CA ASN A 373 -3.93 38.03 38.59
C ASN A 373 -2.61 37.29 38.81
N VAL A 374 -2.02 36.76 37.73
CA VAL A 374 -0.96 35.73 37.81
C VAL A 374 0.31 36.19 37.14
N THR A 375 1.45 35.95 37.79
CA THR A 375 2.78 36.08 37.20
C THR A 375 3.30 34.70 36.84
N TYR A 376 3.72 34.53 35.60
CA TYR A 376 4.28 33.28 35.06
C TYR A 376 5.80 33.35 35.13
N THR A 377 6.43 32.32 35.69
CA THR A 377 7.90 32.19 35.72
C THR A 377 8.29 30.96 34.93
N LEU A 378 8.93 31.14 33.77
CA LEU A 378 9.41 30.03 32.95
C LEU A 378 10.53 29.28 33.69
N THR A 379 10.31 28.00 33.99
CA THR A 379 11.25 27.15 34.74
C THR A 379 11.96 26.15 33.84
N ASP A 380 11.32 25.73 32.75
CA ASP A 380 11.92 24.87 31.72
C ASP A 380 11.71 25.48 30.32
N GLU A 381 12.64 26.35 29.93
CA GLU A 381 12.61 27.02 28.63
C GLU A 381 12.74 26.05 27.45
N ALA A 382 13.62 25.05 27.58
CA ALA A 382 13.84 24.08 26.50
C ALA A 382 12.62 23.17 26.33
N GLY A 383 12.04 22.70 27.45
CA GLY A 383 10.80 21.92 27.44
C GLY A 383 9.60 22.69 26.89
N PHE A 384 9.43 23.96 27.28
CA PHE A 384 8.35 24.80 26.77
C PHE A 384 8.41 24.95 25.24
N TYR A 385 9.56 25.39 24.72
CA TYR A 385 9.71 25.60 23.27
C TYR A 385 9.68 24.29 22.49
N GLY A 386 10.17 23.19 23.05
CA GLY A 386 9.99 21.86 22.48
C GLY A 386 8.52 21.48 22.39
N ALA A 387 7.78 21.58 23.50
CA ALA A 387 6.37 21.18 23.55
C ALA A 387 5.46 22.05 22.68
N ILE A 388 5.57 23.39 22.75
CA ILE A 388 4.71 24.28 21.95
C ILE A 388 5.03 24.19 20.45
N GLY A 389 6.30 23.94 20.10
CA GLY A 389 6.74 23.68 18.72
C GLY A 389 6.27 22.32 18.18
N ASP A 390 6.32 21.27 19.00
CA ASP A 390 5.89 19.93 18.62
C ASP A 390 4.36 19.80 18.55
N ASP A 391 3.65 20.34 19.55
CA ASP A 391 2.21 20.14 19.71
C ASP A 391 1.37 21.13 18.89
N TYR A 392 1.86 22.37 18.75
CA TYR A 392 1.13 23.48 18.13
C TYR A 392 1.89 24.16 16.97
N GLY A 393 3.14 23.76 16.68
CA GLY A 393 3.92 24.31 15.56
C GLY A 393 4.36 25.76 15.73
N ILE A 394 4.40 26.27 16.96
CA ILE A 394 4.84 27.65 17.21
C ILE A 394 6.36 27.70 17.29
N ASP A 395 6.96 28.48 16.38
CA ASP A 395 8.40 28.75 16.42
C ASP A 395 8.78 29.58 17.65
N ARG A 396 9.95 29.33 18.21
CA ARG A 396 10.50 30.09 19.34
C ARG A 396 10.52 31.60 19.05
N ASP A 397 10.91 32.00 17.84
CA ASP A 397 11.02 33.40 17.45
C ASP A 397 9.65 34.08 17.28
N TRP A 398 8.56 33.30 17.27
CA TRP A 398 7.19 33.84 17.20
C TRP A 398 6.62 34.18 18.58
N VAL A 399 7.34 33.84 19.66
CA VAL A 399 6.92 34.09 21.03
C VAL A 399 7.84 35.11 21.69
N LYS A 400 7.25 36.10 22.34
CA LYS A 400 7.91 36.95 23.33
C LYS A 400 7.13 36.89 24.64
N PHE A 401 7.75 37.30 25.73
CA PHE A 401 7.05 37.41 27.01
C PHE A 401 6.62 38.84 27.28
N GLY A 402 5.38 39.02 27.70
CA GLY A 402 4.80 40.32 27.99
C GLY A 402 3.64 40.24 28.97
N ASP A 403 3.15 41.40 29.38
CA ASP A 403 2.01 41.49 30.28
C ASP A 403 0.72 41.59 29.45
N VAL A 404 -0.22 40.69 29.72
CA VAL A 404 -1.56 40.67 29.12
C VAL A 404 -2.54 41.20 30.14
N ASP A 405 -3.29 42.24 29.76
CA ASP A 405 -4.43 42.73 30.52
C ASP A 405 -5.62 41.79 30.27
N VAL A 406 -5.96 40.98 31.28
CA VAL A 406 -6.90 39.86 31.11
C VAL A 406 -8.31 40.26 31.50
N LYS A 407 -8.45 41.13 32.51
CA LYS A 407 -9.74 41.62 32.98
C LYS A 407 -9.66 43.09 33.37
N PHE A 408 -10.37 43.88 32.58
CA PHE A 408 -10.61 45.30 32.83
C PHE A 408 -11.62 45.49 33.97
N HIS A 409 -11.20 46.19 35.03
CA HIS A 409 -12.09 46.63 36.09
C HIS A 409 -12.66 48.02 35.77
N ASN A 410 -13.96 48.19 36.02
CA ASN A 410 -14.63 49.47 35.78
C ASN A 410 -14.09 50.55 36.73
N GLY A 411 -13.73 51.72 36.18
CA GLY A 411 -13.36 52.90 36.95
C GLY A 411 -12.20 53.68 36.32
N CYS A 412 -11.27 53.00 35.66
CA CYS A 412 -10.08 53.64 35.10
C CYS A 412 -10.36 54.51 33.86
N GLN A 413 -11.50 54.33 33.18
CA GLN A 413 -11.90 55.17 32.04
C GLN A 413 -12.06 56.67 32.38
N TYR A 414 -12.18 57.02 33.67
CA TYR A 414 -12.32 58.39 34.14
C TYR A 414 -10.98 59.03 34.56
N ALA A 415 -9.86 58.30 34.50
CA ALA A 415 -8.56 58.76 35.00
C ALA A 415 -7.79 59.72 34.07
N GLY A 416 -8.35 60.06 32.90
CA GLY A 416 -7.73 61.00 31.96
C GLY A 416 -6.34 60.54 31.49
N GLU A 417 -5.32 61.39 31.65
CA GLU A 417 -3.93 61.07 31.27
C GLU A 417 -3.33 59.92 32.12
N GLY A 418 -3.88 59.65 33.32
CA GLY A 418 -3.43 58.59 34.23
C GLY A 418 -4.09 57.22 33.99
N VAL A 419 -4.80 57.03 32.87
CA VAL A 419 -5.55 55.78 32.60
C VAL A 419 -4.67 54.54 32.71
N ARG A 420 -3.45 54.57 32.16
CA ARG A 420 -2.52 53.42 32.21
C ARG A 420 -2.04 53.08 33.61
N GLU A 421 -1.79 54.09 34.43
CA GLU A 421 -1.36 53.92 35.82
C GLU A 421 -2.50 53.34 36.68
N CYS A 422 -3.73 53.77 36.40
CA CYS A 422 -4.93 53.19 37.02
C CYS A 422 -5.11 51.73 36.62
N GLN A 423 -5.02 51.40 35.33
CA GLN A 423 -5.15 50.03 34.84
C GLN A 423 -4.11 49.10 35.48
N GLN A 424 -2.85 49.50 35.51
CA GLN A 424 -1.76 48.75 36.17
C GLN A 424 -2.00 48.47 37.66
N MET A 425 -2.83 49.26 38.33
CA MET A 425 -3.14 49.13 39.75
C MET A 425 -4.38 48.27 40.03
N TYR A 426 -5.37 48.29 39.15
CA TYR A 426 -6.69 47.73 39.40
C TYR A 426 -7.11 46.60 38.46
N ASP A 427 -6.48 46.47 37.29
CA ASP A 427 -6.79 45.40 36.35
C ASP A 427 -6.07 44.10 36.72
N ASP A 428 -6.66 42.96 36.32
CA ASP A 428 -6.03 41.65 36.51
C ASP A 428 -5.16 41.32 35.30
N PHE A 429 -3.87 41.05 35.55
CA PHE A 429 -2.89 40.79 34.52
C PHE A 429 -2.42 39.34 34.56
N PHE A 430 -2.11 38.81 33.37
CA PHE A 430 -1.16 37.73 33.22
C PHE A 430 0.19 38.34 32.90
N ARG A 431 1.07 38.35 33.89
CA ARG A 431 2.41 38.95 33.79
C ARG A 431 3.43 37.95 33.30
N ASN A 432 4.35 38.41 32.46
CA ASN A 432 5.36 37.57 31.82
C ASN A 432 4.74 36.35 31.11
N TYR A 433 3.61 36.58 30.44
CA TYR A 433 2.87 35.58 29.67
C TYR A 433 3.42 35.49 28.24
N PRO A 434 3.47 34.30 27.62
CA PRO A 434 3.87 34.19 26.22
C PRO A 434 2.85 34.87 25.31
N VAL A 435 3.31 35.77 24.46
CA VAL A 435 2.50 36.53 23.50
C VAL A 435 3.19 36.52 22.13
N PRO A 436 2.47 36.81 21.03
CA PRO A 436 3.08 36.90 19.71
C PRO A 436 4.23 37.92 19.67
N ALA A 437 5.32 37.57 19.01
CA ALA A 437 6.41 38.49 18.69
C ALA A 437 5.94 39.63 17.78
N ASP A 438 6.66 40.76 17.76
CA ASP A 438 6.31 41.91 16.92
C ASP A 438 6.44 41.61 15.42
N GLU A 439 7.34 40.69 15.06
CA GLU A 439 7.54 40.21 13.70
C GLU A 439 7.45 38.68 13.69
N ILE A 440 6.44 38.15 12.98
CA ILE A 440 6.30 36.71 12.74
C ILE A 440 6.72 36.44 11.30
N LYS A 441 7.78 35.65 11.13
CA LYS A 441 8.26 35.20 9.82
C LYS A 441 7.78 33.79 9.58
N VAL A 442 6.80 33.64 8.68
CA VAL A 442 6.32 32.33 8.24
C VAL A 442 7.30 31.80 7.21
N PHE A 443 7.78 30.57 7.41
CA PHE A 443 8.69 29.90 6.48
C PHE A 443 8.05 29.79 5.10
N ASN A 444 8.71 30.31 4.07
CA ASN A 444 8.27 30.20 2.68
C ASN A 444 9.06 29.09 1.98
N PRO A 445 8.44 27.93 1.69
CA PRO A 445 9.12 26.77 1.13
C PRO A 445 9.36 26.85 -0.38
N LYS A 446 9.14 28.00 -1.04
CA LYS A 446 9.28 28.16 -2.50
C LYS A 446 10.58 27.58 -3.07
N GLU A 447 11.72 27.90 -2.45
CA GLU A 447 13.03 27.39 -2.88
C GLU A 447 13.12 25.87 -2.72
N SER A 448 12.60 25.31 -1.62
CA SER A 448 12.57 23.87 -1.39
C SER A 448 11.73 23.16 -2.46
N ILE A 449 10.51 23.65 -2.73
CA ILE A 449 9.63 23.00 -3.72
C ILE A 449 10.17 23.15 -5.14
N GLU A 450 10.87 24.24 -5.47
CA GLU A 450 11.56 24.41 -6.77
C GLU A 450 12.67 23.36 -6.96
N LYS A 451 13.39 23.02 -5.88
CA LYS A 451 14.39 21.94 -5.90
C LYS A 451 13.75 20.56 -6.04
N SER A 452 12.62 20.30 -5.35
CA SER A 452 11.85 19.06 -5.51
C SER A 452 11.33 18.89 -6.94
N HIS A 453 10.86 19.97 -7.56
CA HIS A 453 10.41 19.96 -8.94
C HIS A 453 11.50 19.44 -9.89
N GLY A 454 12.76 19.88 -9.70
CA GLY A 454 13.89 19.37 -10.47
C GLY A 454 14.09 17.85 -10.33
N ASN A 455 13.92 17.30 -9.13
CA ASN A 455 13.99 15.86 -8.87
C ASN A 455 12.86 15.09 -9.57
N PHE A 456 11.63 15.62 -9.54
CA PHE A 456 10.49 14.99 -10.21
C PHE A 456 10.56 15.09 -11.74
N ALA A 457 11.08 16.20 -12.26
CA ALA A 457 11.35 16.35 -13.69
C ALA A 457 12.41 15.35 -14.17
N ASP A 458 13.48 15.14 -13.39
CA ASP A 458 14.49 14.13 -13.69
C ASP A 458 13.93 12.70 -13.62
N LEU A 459 13.08 12.40 -12.64
CA LEU A 459 12.36 11.12 -12.56
C LEU A 459 11.47 10.90 -13.79
N LEU A 460 10.71 11.92 -14.21
CA LEU A 460 9.87 11.87 -15.41
C LEU A 460 10.70 11.62 -16.67
N ASP A 461 11.85 12.28 -16.81
CA ASP A 461 12.73 12.07 -17.96
C ASP A 461 13.33 10.66 -17.98
N ARG A 462 13.68 10.10 -16.81
CA ARG A 462 14.08 8.69 -16.69
C ARG A 462 12.96 7.73 -17.06
N LEU A 463 11.73 8.00 -16.63
CA LEU A 463 10.56 7.19 -16.95
C LEU A 463 10.26 7.19 -18.45
N ARG A 464 10.33 8.37 -19.10
CA ARG A 464 10.22 8.49 -20.57
C ARG A 464 11.30 7.67 -21.28
N LEU A 465 12.54 7.76 -20.81
CA LEU A 465 13.64 7.01 -21.40
C LEU A 465 13.47 5.50 -21.20
N LEU A 466 12.99 5.05 -20.04
CA LEU A 466 12.68 3.65 -19.76
C LEU A 466 11.55 3.13 -20.64
N ARG A 467 10.52 3.94 -20.90
CA ARG A 467 9.44 3.60 -21.83
C ARG A 467 9.96 3.38 -23.25
N GLU A 468 10.82 4.29 -23.73
CA GLU A 468 11.42 4.22 -25.07
C GLU A 468 12.36 3.03 -25.24
N ILE A 469 13.21 2.74 -24.24
CA ILE A 469 14.13 1.60 -24.31
C ILE A 469 13.45 0.27 -23.94
N GLY A 470 12.29 0.29 -23.31
CA GLY A 470 11.52 -0.90 -22.95
C GLY A 470 11.14 -1.79 -24.13
N ASP A 471 10.97 -1.19 -25.32
CA ASP A 471 10.73 -1.93 -26.56
C ASP A 471 12.01 -2.56 -27.14
N LEU A 472 13.19 -2.10 -26.70
CA LEU A 472 14.49 -2.54 -27.18
C LEU A 472 15.22 -3.47 -26.20
N ASP A 473 14.93 -3.35 -24.91
CA ASP A 473 15.53 -4.11 -23.83
C ASP A 473 14.58 -5.19 -23.34
N ALA A 474 14.68 -6.39 -23.92
CA ALA A 474 13.86 -7.55 -23.59
C ALA A 474 13.93 -8.00 -22.12
N LEU A 475 14.89 -7.50 -21.35
CA LEU A 475 15.06 -7.81 -19.92
C LEU A 475 14.52 -6.69 -19.01
N LEU A 476 14.08 -5.56 -19.56
CA LEU A 476 13.42 -4.49 -18.81
C LEU A 476 11.91 -4.79 -18.73
N SER A 477 11.44 -5.14 -17.54
CA SER A 477 10.02 -5.42 -17.29
C SER A 477 9.20 -4.13 -17.26
N MET A 478 8.34 -3.90 -18.24
CA MET A 478 7.38 -2.78 -18.22
C MET A 478 6.39 -2.89 -17.06
N THR A 479 6.12 -4.10 -16.58
CA THR A 479 5.33 -4.33 -15.37
C THR A 479 5.99 -3.71 -14.14
N ASP A 480 7.31 -3.91 -13.97
CA ASP A 480 8.08 -3.31 -12.88
C ASP A 480 8.18 -1.79 -13.04
N VAL A 481 8.37 -1.29 -14.26
CA VAL A 481 8.42 0.16 -14.51
C VAL A 481 7.09 0.82 -14.14
N ALA A 482 5.95 0.25 -14.56
CA ALA A 482 4.63 0.76 -14.19
C ALA A 482 4.36 0.62 -12.69
N ASP A 483 4.69 -0.52 -12.06
CA ASP A 483 4.53 -0.69 -10.61
C ASP A 483 5.33 0.34 -9.80
N ALA A 484 6.57 0.59 -10.22
CA ALA A 484 7.43 1.55 -9.57
C ALA A 484 6.94 3.00 -9.76
N ALA A 485 6.48 3.35 -10.97
CA ALA A 485 6.07 4.71 -11.30
C ALA A 485 4.66 5.09 -10.80
N ALA A 486 3.77 4.12 -10.57
CA ALA A 486 2.39 4.35 -10.16
C ALA A 486 2.25 5.25 -8.93
N VAL A 487 2.98 4.94 -7.85
CA VAL A 487 2.89 5.71 -6.59
C VAL A 487 3.42 7.13 -6.78
N PRO A 488 4.64 7.35 -7.33
CA PRO A 488 5.12 8.70 -7.64
C PRO A 488 4.19 9.52 -8.54
N ALA A 489 3.67 8.93 -9.62
CA ALA A 489 2.83 9.65 -10.56
C ALA A 489 1.55 10.19 -9.90
N LEU A 490 0.82 9.32 -9.20
CA LEU A 490 -0.46 9.67 -8.56
C LEU A 490 -0.28 10.63 -7.38
N THR A 491 0.81 10.49 -6.62
CA THR A 491 1.06 11.36 -5.46
C THR A 491 1.52 12.75 -5.86
N ILE A 492 2.38 12.88 -6.89
CA ILE A 492 2.79 14.18 -7.43
C ILE A 492 1.58 14.93 -8.02
N GLU A 493 0.73 14.23 -8.76
CA GLU A 493 -0.54 14.79 -9.26
C GLU A 493 -1.41 15.31 -8.11
N ASN A 494 -1.70 14.47 -7.12
CA ASN A 494 -2.53 14.84 -5.97
C ASN A 494 -1.98 16.05 -5.19
N ALA A 495 -0.66 16.12 -4.98
CA ALA A 495 -0.03 17.22 -4.28
C ALA A 495 -0.15 18.54 -5.06
N ILE A 496 0.10 18.52 -6.38
CA ILE A 496 0.03 19.73 -7.22
C ILE A 496 -1.43 20.16 -7.41
N GLU A 497 -2.37 19.23 -7.52
CA GLU A 497 -3.80 19.56 -7.49
C GLU A 497 -4.20 20.25 -6.19
N SER A 498 -3.71 19.76 -5.06
CA SER A 498 -3.97 20.35 -3.75
C SER A 498 -3.40 21.76 -3.62
N MET A 499 -2.22 22.02 -4.20
CA MET A 499 -1.64 23.37 -4.29
C MET A 499 -2.40 24.29 -5.25
N ASP A 500 -3.10 23.73 -6.22
CA ASP A 500 -3.86 24.51 -7.18
C ASP A 500 -5.27 24.87 -6.72
N MET A 501 -5.86 24.12 -5.78
CA MET A 501 -7.17 24.44 -5.22
C MET A 501 -7.25 25.91 -4.78
N VAL A 502 -8.36 26.56 -5.14
CA VAL A 502 -8.50 28.03 -5.17
C VAL A 502 -8.54 28.59 -3.76
N VAL A 503 -7.55 29.41 -3.41
CA VAL A 503 -7.51 30.21 -2.17
C VAL A 503 -7.93 31.68 -2.44
N GLU A 504 -8.27 32.03 -3.69
CA GLU A 504 -8.34 33.43 -4.14
C GLU A 504 -9.65 34.18 -3.77
N GLU A 505 -10.75 33.50 -3.43
CA GLU A 505 -12.00 34.17 -3.00
C GLU A 505 -12.21 34.10 -1.48
N ALA A 506 -11.43 34.89 -0.75
CA ALA A 506 -11.55 35.04 0.70
C ALA A 506 -12.29 36.33 1.08
N GLU A 507 -13.63 36.26 1.08
CA GLU A 507 -14.53 37.02 1.99
C GLU A 507 -15.97 36.46 1.97
N GLU A 508 -16.36 35.67 0.95
CA GLU A 508 -17.71 35.08 0.82
C GLU A 508 -17.83 33.58 1.13
N ILE A 509 -16.70 32.88 1.36
CA ILE A 509 -16.67 31.44 1.69
C ILE A 509 -16.86 31.24 3.20
N GLU A 510 -17.56 30.19 3.62
CA GLU A 510 -17.70 29.82 5.03
C GLU A 510 -16.32 29.55 5.67
N GLU A 511 -16.12 29.98 6.92
CA GLU A 511 -14.81 29.90 7.62
C GLU A 511 -14.19 28.50 7.58
N LEU A 512 -14.99 27.44 7.64
CA LEU A 512 -14.54 26.04 7.58
C LEU A 512 -14.00 25.66 6.19
N GLU A 513 -14.70 26.03 5.12
CA GLU A 513 -14.28 25.73 3.74
C GLU A 513 -12.99 26.49 3.39
N ARG A 514 -12.84 27.72 3.90
CA ARG A 514 -11.59 28.49 3.79
C ARG A 514 -10.42 27.78 4.48
N GLN A 515 -10.66 27.13 5.62
CA GLN A 515 -9.64 26.40 6.36
C GLN A 515 -9.20 25.14 5.64
N GLU A 516 -10.14 24.37 5.06
CA GLU A 516 -9.84 23.18 4.26
C GLU A 516 -9.02 23.51 3.01
N LEU A 517 -9.32 24.60 2.32
CA LEU A 517 -8.56 25.05 1.14
C LEU A 517 -7.12 25.45 1.49
N ILE A 518 -6.93 26.16 2.60
CA ILE A 518 -5.59 26.50 3.11
C ILE A 518 -4.84 25.22 3.51
N ALA A 519 -5.53 24.27 4.14
CA ALA A 519 -4.94 22.99 4.55
C ALA A 519 -4.51 22.15 3.34
N GLY A 520 -5.31 22.10 2.28
CA GLY A 520 -4.97 21.41 1.03
C GLY A 520 -3.77 22.04 0.34
N PHE A 521 -3.75 23.37 0.22
CA PHE A 521 -2.60 24.10 -0.34
C PHE A 521 -1.31 23.79 0.42
N LEU A 522 -1.38 23.78 1.76
CA LEU A 522 -0.25 23.39 2.59
C LEU A 522 0.11 21.93 2.38
N GLY A 523 -0.84 21.00 2.53
CA GLY A 523 -0.58 19.57 2.34
C GLY A 523 0.18 19.25 1.06
N GLY A 524 -0.23 19.88 -0.05
CA GLY A 524 0.47 19.76 -1.32
C GLY A 524 1.90 20.30 -1.30
N ILE A 525 2.13 21.49 -0.74
CA ILE A 525 3.49 22.04 -0.55
C ILE A 525 4.35 21.11 0.30
N LEU A 526 3.79 20.62 1.40
CA LEU A 526 4.50 19.86 2.42
C LEU A 526 4.91 18.49 1.89
N PHE A 527 4.08 17.87 1.05
CA PHE A 527 4.44 16.63 0.37
C PHE A 527 5.71 16.77 -0.46
N LEU A 528 5.93 17.92 -1.11
CA LEU A 528 7.09 18.08 -1.98
C LEU A 528 8.40 18.26 -1.19
N ILE A 529 8.37 18.64 0.09
CA ILE A 529 9.56 19.01 0.88
C ILE A 529 10.47 17.82 1.27
N PRO A 530 9.97 16.67 1.78
CA PRO A 530 10.80 15.54 2.22
C PRO A 530 11.79 15.02 1.19
N PHE A 531 11.48 15.21 -0.09
CA PHE A 531 12.31 14.80 -1.21
C PHE A 531 13.50 15.75 -1.49
N VAL A 532 13.73 16.72 -0.59
CA VAL A 532 14.88 17.63 -0.58
C VAL A 532 15.68 17.39 0.69
N GLY A 533 16.78 16.63 0.59
CA GLY A 533 17.59 16.21 1.74
C GLY A 533 18.21 17.32 2.62
N GLU A 534 17.95 18.60 2.37
CA GLU A 534 18.50 19.75 3.10
C GLU A 534 17.44 20.66 3.75
N GLY A 535 16.13 20.35 3.69
CA GLY A 535 15.05 21.29 4.10
C GLY A 535 14.09 20.83 5.23
N LEU A 536 14.31 19.65 5.81
CA LEU A 536 13.33 18.98 6.67
C LEU A 536 13.03 19.72 7.99
N GLU A 537 14.03 20.21 8.72
CA GLU A 537 13.81 20.72 10.09
C GLU A 537 12.96 22.01 10.16
N ALA A 538 13.28 23.04 9.37
CA ALA A 538 12.53 24.30 9.35
C ALA A 538 11.14 24.14 8.69
N GLY A 539 11.04 23.25 7.70
CA GLY A 539 9.76 22.88 7.10
C GLY A 539 8.84 22.19 8.11
N LEU A 540 9.37 21.29 8.96
CA LEU A 540 8.58 20.49 9.90
C LEU A 540 7.81 21.30 10.94
N VAL A 541 8.41 22.38 11.47
CA VAL A 541 7.73 23.23 12.46
C VAL A 541 6.55 23.97 11.79
N ALA A 542 6.77 24.54 10.60
CA ALA A 542 5.72 25.17 9.81
C ALA A 542 4.63 24.18 9.36
N ILE A 543 5.02 22.94 9.03
CA ILE A 543 4.13 21.80 8.73
C ILE A 543 3.18 21.54 9.89
N ARG A 544 3.72 21.39 11.11
CA ARG A 544 2.93 21.07 12.31
C ARG A 544 1.98 22.20 12.67
N ALA A 545 2.42 23.46 12.51
CA ALA A 545 1.58 24.63 12.75
C ALA A 545 0.40 24.66 11.77
N GLY A 546 0.69 24.49 10.48
CA GLY A 546 -0.33 24.45 9.43
C GLY A 546 -1.35 23.32 9.60
N LEU A 547 -0.88 22.12 10.00
CA LEU A 547 -1.74 20.96 10.26
C LEU A 547 -2.63 21.11 11.49
N ARG A 548 -2.20 21.83 12.53
CA ARG A 548 -3.01 22.09 13.73
C ARG A 548 -4.03 23.20 13.53
N ILE A 549 -3.68 24.17 12.70
CA ILE A 549 -4.57 25.26 12.31
C ILE A 549 -5.75 24.73 11.47
N ALA A 550 -5.58 23.61 10.78
CA ALA A 550 -6.62 22.93 10.02
C ALA A 550 -7.05 21.62 10.73
N GLU A 551 -8.08 21.67 11.57
CA GLU A 551 -8.66 20.46 12.20
C GLU A 551 -9.14 19.41 11.17
N ALA A 552 -9.28 19.78 9.89
CA ALA A 552 -9.61 18.91 8.76
C ALA A 552 -8.52 18.95 7.67
N ALA A 553 -7.29 18.56 8.03
CA ALA A 553 -6.22 18.42 7.05
C ALA A 553 -6.57 17.32 6.03
N GLY A 554 -6.88 17.71 4.79
CA GLY A 554 -7.28 16.82 3.70
C GLY A 554 -6.20 15.79 3.31
N GLU A 555 -6.49 14.94 2.32
CA GLU A 555 -5.69 13.75 1.98
C GLU A 555 -4.20 14.04 1.73
N ALA A 556 -3.85 15.09 0.98
CA ALA A 556 -2.47 15.46 0.69
C ALA A 556 -1.68 15.84 1.96
N ALA A 557 -2.35 16.45 2.94
CA ALA A 557 -1.74 16.87 4.19
C ALA A 557 -1.48 15.70 5.15
N LEU A 558 -2.40 14.73 5.19
CA LEU A 558 -2.20 13.47 5.92
C LEU A 558 -1.05 12.65 5.33
N LEU A 559 -0.91 12.66 4.01
CA LEU A 559 0.15 11.95 3.31
C LEU A 559 1.52 12.62 3.51
N ALA A 560 1.58 13.96 3.44
CA ALA A 560 2.79 14.70 3.81
C ALA A 560 3.20 14.43 5.27
N TYR A 561 2.21 14.39 6.17
CA TYR A 561 2.44 14.09 7.58
C TYR A 561 2.96 12.66 7.80
N SER A 562 2.42 11.65 7.12
CA SER A 562 2.87 10.27 7.26
C SER A 562 4.29 10.06 6.74
N VAL A 563 4.65 10.67 5.60
CA VAL A 563 6.01 10.66 5.04
C VAL A 563 7.02 11.34 5.99
N VAL A 564 6.61 12.43 6.62
CA VAL A 564 7.47 13.18 7.55
C VAL A 564 7.65 12.49 8.89
N GLN A 565 6.58 11.91 9.45
CA GLN A 565 6.64 11.29 10.77
C GLN A 565 7.20 9.87 10.75
N ASP A 566 7.00 9.15 9.65
CA ASP A 566 7.48 7.79 9.47
C ASP A 566 8.32 7.72 8.20
N PRO A 567 9.59 8.16 8.25
CA PRO A 567 10.48 8.16 7.09
C PRO A 567 10.83 6.76 6.60
N ASP A 568 10.57 5.71 7.39
CA ASP A 568 10.78 4.32 6.99
C ASP A 568 9.50 3.70 6.38
N ASN A 569 8.46 4.50 6.15
CA ASN A 569 7.23 4.00 5.56
C ASN A 569 7.44 3.57 4.10
N ALA A 570 6.58 2.67 3.63
CA ALA A 570 6.70 2.07 2.30
C ALA A 570 6.59 3.09 1.14
N PHE A 571 6.06 4.30 1.38
CA PHE A 571 5.97 5.36 0.37
C PHE A 571 7.29 6.09 0.19
N GLU A 572 7.94 6.46 1.30
CA GLU A 572 9.29 7.04 1.28
C GLU A 572 10.25 6.09 0.58
N ALA A 573 10.18 4.79 0.88
CA ALA A 573 11.07 3.79 0.30
C ALA A 573 11.01 3.74 -1.24
N ILE A 574 9.79 3.81 -1.81
CA ILE A 574 9.59 3.82 -3.27
C ILE A 574 10.22 5.08 -3.88
N PHE A 575 9.93 6.25 -3.29
CA PHE A 575 10.45 7.53 -3.78
C PHE A 575 11.97 7.64 -3.64
N SER A 576 12.52 7.29 -2.47
CA SER A 576 13.96 7.37 -2.20
C SER A 576 14.73 6.41 -3.10
N THR A 577 14.19 5.21 -3.32
CA THR A 577 14.73 4.25 -4.30
C THR A 577 14.75 4.83 -5.70
N LEU A 578 13.66 5.48 -6.16
CA LEU A 578 13.53 5.99 -7.52
C LEU A 578 14.26 7.29 -7.80
N LEU A 579 14.28 8.23 -6.86
CA LEU A 579 15.05 9.47 -7.00
C LEU A 579 16.56 9.20 -7.07
N GLY A 580 17.03 8.14 -6.41
CA GLY A 580 18.40 7.63 -6.55
C GLY A 580 18.61 6.69 -7.75
N ALA A 581 17.54 6.21 -8.40
CA ALA A 581 17.60 5.18 -9.43
C ALA A 581 18.03 5.75 -10.77
N GLY A 582 19.15 5.27 -11.32
CA GLY A 582 19.46 5.42 -12.75
C GLY A 582 18.46 4.67 -13.65
N LEU A 583 18.82 4.45 -14.91
CA LEU A 583 18.08 3.56 -15.82
C LEU A 583 18.29 2.07 -15.52
N GLY A 584 18.97 1.76 -14.40
CA GLY A 584 19.30 0.40 -14.03
C GLY A 584 18.08 -0.37 -13.52
N ARG A 585 17.82 -1.53 -14.12
CA ARG A 585 16.64 -2.38 -13.83
C ARG A 585 16.47 -2.72 -12.35
N GLY A 586 17.57 -2.90 -11.61
CA GLY A 586 17.54 -3.31 -10.21
C GLY A 586 16.82 -2.33 -9.28
N SER A 587 17.02 -1.02 -9.47
CA SER A 587 16.36 0.00 -8.62
C SER A 587 14.86 0.10 -8.93
N TRP A 588 14.49 0.02 -10.20
CA TRP A 588 13.09 0.02 -10.63
C TRP A 588 12.35 -1.23 -10.18
N SER A 589 12.98 -2.40 -10.27
CA SER A 589 12.41 -3.66 -9.76
C SER A 589 12.29 -3.65 -8.22
N LYS A 590 13.25 -3.03 -7.51
CA LYS A 590 13.15 -2.84 -6.05
C LYS A 590 11.95 -1.96 -5.69
N ALA A 591 11.79 -0.80 -6.34
CA ALA A 591 10.65 0.08 -6.11
C ALA A 591 9.32 -0.59 -6.47
N ALA A 592 9.28 -1.39 -7.54
CA ALA A 592 8.12 -2.18 -7.92
C ALA A 592 7.72 -3.19 -6.83
N ASN A 593 8.70 -3.88 -6.25
CA ASN A 593 8.47 -4.82 -5.14
C ASN A 593 7.97 -4.11 -3.88
N GLU A 594 8.49 -2.92 -3.58
CA GLU A 594 8.00 -2.09 -2.48
C GLU A 594 6.54 -1.67 -2.71
N ARG A 595 6.18 -1.27 -3.93
CA ARG A 595 4.78 -1.00 -4.32
C ARG A 595 3.89 -2.23 -4.14
N ARG A 596 4.33 -3.39 -4.61
CA ARG A 596 3.57 -4.65 -4.51
C ARG A 596 3.43 -5.15 -3.06
N ALA A 597 4.36 -4.77 -2.18
CA ALA A 597 4.33 -5.13 -0.76
C ALA A 597 3.41 -4.22 0.08
N LEU A 598 2.86 -3.14 -0.49
CA LEU A 598 1.90 -2.27 0.18
C LEU A 598 0.63 -3.07 0.54
N GLY A 599 0.41 -3.25 1.84
CA GLY A 599 -0.80 -3.92 2.35
C GLY A 599 -2.06 -3.10 2.11
N GLU A 600 -3.22 -3.78 2.07
CA GLU A 600 -4.51 -3.12 1.83
C GLU A 600 -4.81 -2.03 2.88
N GLU A 601 -4.46 -2.25 4.15
CA GLU A 601 -4.65 -1.29 5.23
C GLU A 601 -3.76 -0.05 5.08
N ASP A 602 -2.53 -0.21 4.60
CA ASP A 602 -1.61 0.91 4.36
C ASP A 602 -1.97 1.67 3.09
N SER A 603 -2.42 0.97 2.05
CA SER A 603 -2.90 1.60 0.83
C SER A 603 -4.16 2.43 1.07
N LYS A 604 -5.08 2.01 1.95
CA LYS A 604 -6.30 2.78 2.28
C LYS A 604 -6.02 4.12 2.95
N LYS A 605 -4.88 4.27 3.61
CA LYS A 605 -4.45 5.56 4.21
C LYS A 605 -4.11 6.61 3.14
N LEU A 606 -3.99 6.20 1.87
CA LEU A 606 -3.65 7.07 0.75
C LEU A 606 -4.84 7.78 0.10
N GLY A 607 -6.08 7.56 0.57
CA GLY A 607 -7.27 8.23 0.03
C GLY A 607 -7.43 8.01 -1.48
N THR A 608 -7.58 9.08 -2.25
CA THR A 608 -7.76 9.05 -3.72
C THR A 608 -6.63 8.36 -4.49
N ILE A 609 -5.39 8.33 -3.95
CA ILE A 609 -4.28 7.59 -4.58
C ILE A 609 -4.55 6.08 -4.52
N HIS A 610 -5.17 5.57 -3.45
CA HIS A 610 -5.60 4.17 -3.37
C HIS A 610 -6.55 3.80 -4.51
N ASP A 611 -7.48 4.71 -4.84
CA ASP A 611 -8.42 4.50 -5.94
C ASP A 611 -7.69 4.45 -7.29
N GLY A 612 -6.68 5.29 -7.49
CA GLY A 612 -5.78 5.24 -8.64
C GLY A 612 -5.03 3.90 -8.75
N LEU A 613 -4.46 3.42 -7.65
CA LEU A 613 -3.77 2.12 -7.60
C LEU A 613 -4.73 0.95 -7.89
N ASN A 614 -5.94 0.97 -7.32
CA ASN A 614 -6.99 -0.01 -7.60
C ASN A 614 -7.40 0.02 -9.07
N LYS A 615 -7.46 1.19 -9.71
CA LYS A 615 -7.71 1.31 -11.15
C LYS A 615 -6.59 0.64 -11.95
N ILE A 616 -5.32 0.85 -11.60
CA ILE A 616 -4.17 0.19 -12.25
C ILE A 616 -4.27 -1.33 -12.15
N ASP A 617 -4.58 -1.87 -10.97
CA ASP A 617 -4.73 -3.32 -10.78
C ASP A 617 -5.94 -3.89 -11.55
N ASN A 618 -7.01 -3.10 -11.66
CA ASN A 618 -8.19 -3.44 -12.46
C ASN A 618 -7.91 -3.40 -13.97
N ILE A 619 -7.08 -2.46 -14.43
CA ILE A 619 -6.60 -2.39 -15.82
C ILE A 619 -5.80 -3.65 -16.18
N ARG A 620 -4.93 -4.11 -15.27
CA ARG A 620 -4.12 -5.34 -15.44
C ARG A 620 -4.89 -6.64 -15.30
N GLY A 621 -6.06 -6.59 -14.69
CA GLY A 621 -6.93 -7.76 -14.56
C GLY A 621 -6.40 -8.78 -13.56
N GLY A 622 -6.04 -8.36 -12.34
CA GLY A 622 -5.87 -9.25 -11.16
C GLY A 622 -5.04 -10.52 -11.41
N GLY A 623 -3.71 -10.38 -11.41
CA GLY A 623 -2.73 -11.47 -11.57
C GLY A 623 -2.53 -11.90 -13.02
N VAL A 624 -1.32 -11.78 -13.55
CA VAL A 624 -1.01 -12.16 -14.93
C VAL A 624 -1.07 -13.68 -15.07
N CYS A 625 -1.82 -14.14 -16.06
CA CYS A 625 -1.93 -15.55 -16.44
C CYS A 625 -1.04 -15.81 -17.64
N ARG A 626 -0.04 -16.68 -17.49
CA ARG A 626 0.76 -17.20 -18.61
C ARG A 626 0.61 -18.72 -18.60
N LEU A 627 -0.13 -19.23 -19.58
CA LEU A 627 -0.24 -20.65 -19.89
C LEU A 627 0.12 -20.89 -21.35
#